data_AF-A0A2K9MD34-F1
#
_entry.id   AF-A0A2K9MD34-F1
#
_cell.length_a   1.000
_cell.length_b   1.000
_cell.length_c   1.000
_cell.angle_alpha   90.00
_cell.angle_beta   90.00
_cell.angle_gamma   90.00
#
_symmetry.space_group_name_H-M   'P 1'
#
loop_
_entity.id
_entity.type
_entity.pdbx_description
1 polymer ?
#
loop_
_entity_poly.entity_id
_entity_poly.type
_entity_poly.pdbx_seq_one_letter_code
_entity_poly.pdbx_strand_id
1 'polypeptide(L)'
;MSDFDALMNFQSTTEALSSIAERLGWDQETVMPRGATEQRAEEMAAIESVLHERRTDPRISEWLDRAEPEDEEDSRMLELIGRDYRRQTRIPARLATELARITSLGQGIWAEARADEDVSAFLPTLSEILMLKREEAAALADGGDAYDALLEDYEPGSTAAQIASIFSAMRPRLVQLRDDVMGADHQPPQLDGQFPPETQMRLARQCATAFGYDWSRGRMDLAVHPFSSGRWQDSRVTTRVVPSDPFNCLYSTIHEVGHSNYELGIDSDHAFTVLGRGVSVGVHESQSRIAENQIGRSRAFTEWLFHRMSDAFDGLNIDDPDSFYASVNRVAPGYIRTESDEVQYNLHIMMRFDLERDLITGRLAAEDLEEAWNARFLRDFGMAVDRPSNGVLQDVHWSVGMFGYFPTYALGNVYAGCLNRAMRAALPDLDEALRRGDATPAVEWLRENIHRHGSLIPAPTLIEEASNGVVTPEPLLSYLEEKFSDIYSL
;
A
#
# COMPACT_ATOMS: atom_id res chain seq x y z
N MET A 1 28.93 27.47 -6.88
CA MET A 1 28.07 26.32 -6.58
C MET A 1 28.55 25.82 -5.24
N SER A 2 27.72 25.94 -4.20
CA SER A 2 28.01 25.41 -2.88
C SER A 2 28.05 23.87 -2.94
N ASP A 3 28.55 23.21 -1.89
CA ASP A 3 28.47 21.74 -1.80
C ASP A 3 27.01 21.27 -1.67
N PHE A 4 26.14 22.09 -1.07
CA PHE A 4 24.69 21.88 -1.07
C PHE A 4 24.12 21.89 -2.50
N ASP A 5 24.40 22.93 -3.30
CA ASP A 5 23.94 23.01 -4.69
C ASP A 5 24.45 21.83 -5.53
N ALA A 6 25.71 21.42 -5.31
CA ALA A 6 26.31 20.30 -6.02
C ALA A 6 25.59 18.99 -5.68
N LEU A 7 25.27 18.76 -4.40
CA LEU A 7 24.51 17.60 -3.95
C LEU A 7 23.08 17.61 -4.50
N MET A 8 22.37 18.73 -4.45
CA MET A 8 21.00 18.83 -4.97
C MET A 8 20.95 18.59 -6.48
N ASN A 9 21.89 19.15 -7.25
CA ASN A 9 21.99 18.89 -8.69
C ASN A 9 22.28 17.41 -8.99
N PHE A 10 23.15 16.78 -8.20
CA PHE A 10 23.43 15.36 -8.31
C PHE A 10 22.19 14.51 -7.98
N GLN A 11 21.51 14.83 -6.88
CA GLN A 11 20.31 14.13 -6.45
C GLN A 11 19.18 14.27 -7.46
N SER A 12 18.97 15.46 -8.02
CA SER A 12 17.94 15.71 -9.05
C SER A 12 18.10 14.83 -10.27
N THR A 13 19.34 14.63 -10.73
CA THR A 13 19.63 13.68 -11.81
C THR A 13 19.32 12.24 -11.40
N THR A 14 19.61 11.86 -10.16
CA THR A 14 19.27 10.53 -9.62
C THR A 14 17.76 10.32 -9.57
N GLU A 15 16.97 11.31 -9.16
CA GLU A 15 15.50 11.23 -9.15
C GLU A 15 14.91 11.13 -10.57
N ALA A 16 15.48 11.84 -11.54
CA ALA A 16 15.08 11.73 -12.93
C ALA A 16 15.36 10.34 -13.51
N LEU A 17 16.51 9.74 -13.21
CA LEU A 17 16.84 8.37 -13.61
C LEU A 17 15.93 7.34 -12.91
N SER A 18 15.59 7.57 -11.65
CA SER A 18 14.64 6.74 -10.89
C SER A 18 13.25 6.76 -11.53
N SER A 19 12.80 7.94 -11.98
CA SER A 19 11.55 8.09 -12.74
C SER A 19 11.56 7.34 -14.09
N ILE A 20 12.72 7.17 -14.71
CA ILE A 20 12.87 6.36 -15.93
C ILE A 20 12.71 4.88 -15.60
N ALA A 21 13.37 4.39 -14.54
CA ALA A 21 13.26 3.00 -14.09
C ALA A 21 11.80 2.63 -13.75
N GLU A 22 11.10 3.49 -13.02
CA GLU A 22 9.67 3.29 -12.72
C GLU A 22 8.80 3.19 -13.96
N ARG A 23 9.04 4.03 -14.98
CA ARG A 23 8.26 3.99 -16.22
C ARG A 23 8.53 2.74 -17.04
N LEU A 24 9.73 2.19 -16.97
CA LEU A 24 10.05 0.90 -17.57
C LEU A 24 9.37 -0.26 -16.82
N GLY A 25 9.29 -0.19 -15.49
CA GLY A 25 8.50 -1.09 -14.67
C GLY A 25 7.01 -1.03 -15.00
N TRP A 26 6.44 0.18 -15.12
CA TRP A 26 5.07 0.37 -15.55
C TRP A 26 4.79 -0.28 -16.92
N ASP A 27 5.69 -0.10 -17.89
CA ASP A 27 5.52 -0.67 -19.23
C ASP A 27 5.52 -2.20 -19.19
N GLN A 28 6.37 -2.78 -18.33
CA GLN A 28 6.51 -4.23 -18.16
C GLN A 28 5.20 -4.86 -17.71
N GLU A 29 4.49 -4.21 -16.79
CA GLU A 29 3.26 -4.72 -16.18
C GLU A 29 1.99 -4.41 -16.99
N THR A 30 2.10 -3.65 -18.09
CA THR A 30 0.93 -3.16 -18.83
C THR A 30 0.96 -3.48 -20.33
N VAL A 31 1.85 -2.83 -21.08
CA VAL A 31 1.80 -2.80 -22.55
C VAL A 31 2.99 -3.51 -23.21
N MET A 32 3.98 -3.96 -22.44
CA MET A 32 5.14 -4.70 -22.94
C MET A 32 4.72 -5.96 -23.71
N PRO A 33 5.26 -6.21 -24.92
CA PRO A 33 5.04 -7.46 -25.63
C PRO A 33 5.57 -8.68 -24.86
N ARG A 34 4.83 -9.79 -24.83
CA ARG A 34 5.20 -11.02 -24.12
C ARG A 34 6.57 -11.61 -24.48
N GLY A 35 7.07 -11.33 -25.69
CA GLY A 35 8.38 -11.80 -26.16
C GLY A 35 9.56 -10.87 -25.84
N ALA A 36 9.32 -9.75 -25.15
CA ALA A 36 10.34 -8.73 -24.89
C ALA A 36 11.03 -8.88 -23.52
N THR A 37 10.76 -9.95 -22.77
CA THR A 37 11.26 -10.15 -21.40
C THR A 37 12.79 -10.06 -21.29
N GLU A 38 13.55 -10.68 -22.21
CA GLU A 38 15.01 -10.63 -22.20
C GLU A 38 15.54 -9.20 -22.39
N GLN A 39 15.01 -8.48 -23.39
CA GLN A 39 15.38 -7.08 -23.61
C GLN A 39 15.02 -6.21 -22.41
N ARG A 40 13.81 -6.39 -21.85
CA ARG A 40 13.36 -5.64 -20.68
C ARG A 40 14.27 -5.88 -19.48
N ALA A 41 14.66 -7.13 -19.22
CA ALA A 41 15.59 -7.44 -18.14
C ALA A 41 16.94 -6.70 -18.30
N GLU A 42 17.50 -6.65 -19.50
CA GLU A 42 18.76 -5.92 -19.79
C GLU A 42 18.62 -4.40 -19.60
N GLU A 43 17.51 -3.80 -20.08
CA GLU A 43 17.22 -2.37 -19.88
C GLU A 43 17.15 -2.02 -18.38
N MET A 44 16.55 -2.90 -17.57
CA MET A 44 16.32 -2.69 -16.13
C MET A 44 17.63 -2.84 -15.37
N ALA A 45 18.40 -3.88 -15.69
CA ALA A 45 19.73 -4.08 -15.12
C ALA A 45 20.65 -2.88 -15.40
N ALA A 46 20.61 -2.33 -16.61
CA ALA A 46 21.43 -1.17 -16.97
C ALA A 46 21.07 0.08 -16.17
N ILE A 47 19.78 0.44 -16.06
CA ILE A 47 19.37 1.63 -15.32
C ILE A 47 19.57 1.47 -13.81
N GLU A 48 19.30 0.28 -13.25
CA GLU A 48 19.52 0.01 -11.83
C GLU A 48 21.01 0.02 -11.45
N SER A 49 21.89 -0.46 -12.35
CA SER A 49 23.35 -0.34 -12.15
C SER A 49 23.77 1.12 -12.02
N VAL A 50 23.27 1.99 -12.92
CA VAL A 50 23.56 3.44 -12.86
C VAL A 50 23.00 4.06 -11.58
N LEU A 51 21.76 3.71 -11.20
CA LEU A 51 21.15 4.22 -9.97
C LEU A 51 21.93 3.80 -8.72
N HIS A 52 22.35 2.54 -8.66
CA HIS A 52 23.14 2.02 -7.54
C HIS A 52 24.49 2.75 -7.41
N GLU A 53 25.24 2.88 -8.52
CA GLU A 53 26.49 3.65 -8.54
C GLU A 53 26.29 5.08 -8.04
N ARG A 54 25.22 5.74 -8.50
CA ARG A 54 24.93 7.12 -8.08
C ARG A 54 24.58 7.22 -6.60
N ARG A 55 23.70 6.35 -6.10
CA ARG A 55 23.23 6.41 -4.71
C ARG A 55 24.30 6.01 -3.69
N THR A 56 25.36 5.34 -4.13
CA THR A 56 26.53 4.96 -3.31
C THR A 56 27.79 5.78 -3.62
N ASP A 57 27.68 6.85 -4.42
CA ASP A 57 28.83 7.66 -4.82
C ASP A 57 29.50 8.31 -3.59
N PRO A 58 30.82 8.09 -3.35
CA PRO A 58 31.51 8.62 -2.18
C PRO A 58 31.44 10.16 -2.05
N ARG A 59 31.22 10.88 -3.15
CA ARG A 59 31.05 12.34 -3.15
C ARG A 59 29.83 12.78 -2.36
N ILE A 60 28.80 11.94 -2.24
CA ILE A 60 27.63 12.22 -1.40
C ILE A 60 28.07 12.46 0.04
N SER A 61 28.93 11.59 0.59
CA SER A 61 29.47 11.79 1.94
C SER A 61 30.25 13.10 2.06
N GLU A 62 31.10 13.40 1.06
CA GLU A 62 31.91 14.64 1.08
C GLU A 62 31.05 15.90 1.03
N TRP A 63 29.96 15.88 0.27
CA TRP A 63 29.01 16.99 0.22
C TRP A 63 28.18 17.08 1.49
N LEU A 64 27.68 15.97 2.03
CA LEU A 64 26.92 15.95 3.29
C LEU A 64 27.73 16.50 4.46
N ASP A 65 29.04 16.25 4.50
CA ASP A 65 29.94 16.76 5.56
C ASP A 65 30.17 18.28 5.49
N ARG A 66 29.94 18.90 4.33
CA ARG A 66 30.28 20.33 4.06
C ARG A 66 29.08 21.20 3.72
N ALA A 67 27.95 20.61 3.34
CA ALA A 67 26.73 21.32 3.04
C ALA A 67 26.21 22.02 4.30
N GLU A 68 25.95 23.32 4.19
CA GLU A 68 25.33 24.12 5.24
C GLU A 68 23.88 24.41 4.80
N PRO A 69 22.86 23.91 5.52
CA PRO A 69 21.46 24.18 5.18
C PRO A 69 21.09 25.63 5.51
N GLU A 70 20.32 26.28 4.65
CA GLU A 70 19.84 27.65 4.89
C GLU A 70 18.52 27.66 5.69
N ASP A 71 17.72 26.60 5.57
CA ASP A 71 16.42 26.46 6.23
C ASP A 71 16.08 25.01 6.64
N GLU A 72 14.83 24.79 7.07
CA GLU A 72 14.32 23.48 7.48
C GLU A 72 14.16 22.51 6.31
N GLU A 73 13.88 23.01 5.11
CA GLU A 73 13.73 22.18 3.90
C GLU A 73 15.08 21.60 3.48
N ASP A 74 16.11 22.45 3.43
CA ASP A 74 17.49 22.04 3.19
C ASP A 74 17.96 21.01 4.22
N SER A 75 17.69 21.28 5.50
CA SER A 75 18.04 20.38 6.60
C SER A 75 17.40 19.00 6.41
N ARG A 76 16.13 18.96 6.00
CA ARG A 76 15.41 17.72 5.74
C ARG A 76 15.94 16.97 4.52
N MET A 77 16.26 17.68 3.44
CA MET A 77 16.86 17.07 2.25
C MET A 77 18.20 16.39 2.58
N LEU A 78 19.07 17.06 3.35
CA LEU A 78 20.34 16.50 3.80
C LEU A 78 20.13 15.27 4.70
N GLU A 79 19.14 15.32 5.60
CA GLU A 79 18.79 14.18 6.47
C GLU A 79 18.41 12.94 5.65
N LEU A 80 17.49 13.09 4.70
CA LEU A 80 16.98 12.00 3.86
C LEU A 80 18.07 11.43 2.95
N ILE A 81 18.81 12.28 2.25
CA ILE A 81 19.93 11.84 1.40
C ILE A 81 20.99 11.11 2.25
N GLY A 82 21.33 11.67 3.41
CA GLY A 82 22.30 11.05 4.31
C GLY A 82 21.81 9.72 4.87
N ARG A 83 20.53 9.60 5.19
CA ARG A 83 19.90 8.34 5.63
C ARG A 83 20.02 7.28 4.53
N ASP A 84 19.59 7.60 3.31
CA ASP A 84 19.58 6.64 2.21
C ASP A 84 21.01 6.22 1.83
N TYR A 85 21.94 7.17 1.76
CA TYR A 85 23.35 6.89 1.51
C TYR A 85 23.95 5.95 2.58
N ARG A 86 23.72 6.23 3.87
CA ARG A 86 24.21 5.37 4.97
C ARG A 86 23.61 3.97 4.90
N ARG A 87 22.32 3.84 4.63
CA ARG A 87 21.66 2.52 4.53
C ARG A 87 22.23 1.71 3.37
N GLN A 88 22.37 2.32 2.20
CA GLN A 88 22.86 1.62 1.00
C GLN A 88 24.34 1.23 1.09
N THR A 89 25.17 2.06 1.72
CA THR A 89 26.60 1.77 1.89
C THR A 89 26.93 0.77 3.00
N ARG A 90 25.96 0.47 3.89
CA ARG A 90 26.11 -0.55 4.94
C ARG A 90 25.99 -1.97 4.43
N ILE A 91 25.25 -2.18 3.34
CA ILE A 91 25.05 -3.51 2.78
C ILE A 91 26.28 -3.90 1.95
N PRO A 92 26.98 -4.98 2.28
CA PRO A 92 28.10 -5.45 1.47
C PRO A 92 27.64 -5.81 0.05
N ALA A 93 28.44 -5.47 -0.97
CA ALA A 93 28.12 -5.77 -2.37
C ALA A 93 27.80 -7.25 -2.62
N ARG A 94 28.49 -8.17 -1.92
CA ARG A 94 28.19 -9.61 -1.93
C ARG A 94 26.74 -9.89 -1.52
N LEU A 95 26.31 -9.34 -0.39
CA LEU A 95 24.99 -9.56 0.18
C LEU A 95 23.90 -8.98 -0.72
N ALA A 96 24.09 -7.75 -1.22
CA ALA A 96 23.17 -7.14 -2.19
C ALA A 96 23.01 -8.01 -3.46
N THR A 97 24.11 -8.55 -3.98
CA THR A 97 24.12 -9.43 -5.18
C THR A 97 23.39 -10.75 -4.90
N GLU A 98 23.66 -11.38 -3.76
CA GLU A 98 23.03 -12.64 -3.38
C GLU A 98 21.53 -12.49 -3.14
N LEU A 99 21.11 -11.41 -2.45
CA LEU A 99 19.71 -11.05 -2.25
C LEU A 99 19.00 -10.85 -3.58
N ALA A 100 19.54 -10.01 -4.48
CA ALA A 100 18.95 -9.76 -5.79
C ALA A 100 18.77 -11.05 -6.61
N ARG A 101 19.77 -11.94 -6.57
CA ARG A 101 19.69 -13.24 -7.26
C ARG A 101 18.60 -14.13 -6.68
N ILE A 102 18.57 -14.29 -5.35
CA ILE A 102 17.65 -15.25 -4.73
C ILE A 102 16.19 -14.78 -4.78
N THR A 103 15.92 -13.46 -4.66
CA THR A 103 14.54 -12.94 -4.70
C THR A 103 13.98 -12.96 -6.12
N SER A 104 14.81 -12.71 -7.13
CA SER A 104 14.42 -12.87 -8.55
C SER A 104 14.04 -14.32 -8.87
N LEU A 105 14.83 -15.29 -8.40
CA LEU A 105 14.51 -16.71 -8.54
C LEU A 105 13.29 -17.12 -7.68
N GLY A 106 13.21 -16.58 -6.47
CA GLY A 106 12.22 -16.92 -5.45
C GLY A 106 10.80 -16.67 -5.91
N GLN A 107 10.55 -15.59 -6.64
CA GLN A 107 9.23 -15.30 -7.22
C GLN A 107 8.75 -16.42 -8.16
N GLY A 108 9.62 -16.93 -9.03
CA GLY A 108 9.28 -18.01 -9.96
C GLY A 108 9.01 -19.32 -9.25
N ILE A 109 9.89 -19.70 -8.32
CA ILE A 109 9.73 -20.91 -7.50
C ILE A 109 8.45 -20.85 -6.67
N TRP A 110 8.16 -19.70 -6.05
CA TRP A 110 6.93 -19.47 -5.31
C TRP A 110 5.70 -19.60 -6.20
N ALA A 111 5.72 -19.05 -7.42
CA ALA A 111 4.58 -19.10 -8.32
C ALA A 111 4.26 -20.55 -8.74
N GLU A 112 5.27 -21.35 -9.03
CA GLU A 112 5.13 -22.78 -9.32
C GLU A 112 4.62 -23.55 -8.09
N ALA A 113 5.29 -23.39 -6.94
CA ALA A 113 4.88 -24.02 -5.68
C ALA A 113 3.43 -23.68 -5.28
N ARG A 114 3.01 -22.42 -5.48
CA ARG A 114 1.64 -21.98 -5.22
C ARG A 114 0.65 -22.63 -6.18
N ALA A 115 0.99 -22.77 -7.45
CA ALA A 115 0.14 -23.43 -8.44
C ALA A 115 -0.02 -24.93 -8.16
N ASP A 116 1.05 -25.56 -7.65
CA ASP A 116 1.11 -26.99 -7.36
C ASP A 116 0.69 -27.35 -5.92
N GLU A 117 0.37 -26.35 -5.09
CA GLU A 117 0.04 -26.50 -3.67
C GLU A 117 1.17 -27.18 -2.85
N ASP A 118 2.43 -26.95 -3.24
CA ASP A 118 3.61 -27.61 -2.68
C ASP A 118 4.48 -26.62 -1.87
N VAL A 119 4.15 -26.47 -0.59
CA VAL A 119 4.95 -25.65 0.34
C VAL A 119 6.40 -26.14 0.42
N SER A 120 6.59 -27.46 0.39
CA SER A 120 7.92 -28.06 0.58
C SER A 120 8.90 -27.70 -0.55
N ALA A 121 8.40 -27.46 -1.76
CA ALA A 121 9.20 -26.98 -2.89
C ALA A 121 9.71 -25.54 -2.67
N PHE A 122 8.99 -24.70 -1.94
CA PHE A 122 9.35 -23.30 -1.69
C PHE A 122 10.21 -23.09 -0.43
N LEU A 123 10.03 -23.91 0.60
CA LEU A 123 10.72 -23.76 1.90
C LEU A 123 12.25 -23.62 1.82
N PRO A 124 12.99 -24.37 0.96
CA PRO A 124 14.43 -24.19 0.83
C PRO A 124 14.81 -22.78 0.36
N THR A 125 14.08 -22.24 -0.62
CA THR A 125 14.30 -20.89 -1.15
C THR A 125 13.94 -19.84 -0.11
N LEU A 126 12.82 -20.00 0.60
CA LEU A 126 12.44 -19.10 1.69
C LEU A 126 13.50 -19.09 2.81
N SER A 127 14.08 -20.23 3.13
CA SER A 127 15.15 -20.35 4.14
C SER A 127 16.42 -19.59 3.73
N GLU A 128 16.81 -19.67 2.46
CA GLU A 128 17.93 -18.89 1.91
C GLU A 128 17.64 -17.37 1.96
N ILE A 129 16.43 -16.96 1.56
CA ILE A 129 15.99 -15.56 1.66
C ILE A 129 16.06 -15.08 3.11
N LEU A 130 15.50 -15.83 4.06
CA LEU A 130 15.50 -15.46 5.48
C LEU A 130 16.91 -15.33 6.04
N MET A 131 17.83 -16.22 5.66
CA MET A 131 19.24 -16.13 6.06
C MET A 131 19.86 -14.81 5.62
N LEU A 132 19.68 -14.44 4.35
CA LEU A 132 20.25 -13.22 3.78
C LEU A 132 19.56 -11.96 4.32
N LYS A 133 18.23 -11.97 4.49
CA LYS A 133 17.48 -10.85 5.10
C LYS A 133 17.86 -10.64 6.57
N ARG A 134 18.21 -11.69 7.32
CA ARG A 134 18.76 -11.54 8.68
C ARG A 134 20.16 -10.95 8.68
N GLU A 135 21.00 -11.28 7.70
CA GLU A 135 22.32 -10.64 7.52
C GLU A 135 22.17 -9.15 7.17
N GLU A 136 21.24 -8.83 6.28
CA GLU A 136 20.93 -7.45 5.89
C GLU A 136 20.41 -6.64 7.07
N ALA A 137 19.44 -7.19 7.80
CA ALA A 137 18.93 -6.61 9.03
C ALA A 137 20.04 -6.31 10.04
N ALA A 138 20.98 -7.24 10.24
CA ALA A 138 22.11 -7.04 11.14
C ALA A 138 23.06 -5.93 10.66
N ALA A 139 23.30 -5.83 9.35
CA ALA A 139 24.11 -4.77 8.75
C ALA A 139 23.46 -3.37 8.90
N LEU A 140 22.13 -3.30 8.78
CA LEU A 140 21.37 -2.05 8.89
C LEU A 140 21.17 -1.61 10.34
N ALA A 141 20.89 -2.55 11.25
CA ALA A 141 20.50 -2.29 12.62
C ALA A 141 21.59 -1.62 13.46
N ASP A 142 22.88 -1.85 13.17
CA ASP A 142 24.01 -1.24 13.89
C ASP A 142 23.94 -1.44 15.41
N GLY A 143 23.52 -2.63 15.82
CA GLY A 143 23.29 -2.99 17.23
C GLY A 143 21.90 -2.65 17.78
N GLY A 144 21.00 -2.10 16.96
CA GLY A 144 19.57 -1.95 17.23
C GLY A 144 18.76 -3.24 16.97
N ASP A 145 17.43 -3.09 16.90
CA ASP A 145 16.53 -4.21 16.57
C ASP A 145 16.57 -4.54 15.07
N ALA A 146 16.75 -5.82 14.75
CA ALA A 146 16.89 -6.31 13.38
C ALA A 146 15.61 -6.14 12.55
N TYR A 147 14.44 -6.34 13.15
CA TYR A 147 13.18 -6.17 12.43
C TYR A 147 12.89 -4.69 12.19
N ASP A 148 13.14 -3.83 13.19
CA ASP A 148 12.99 -2.38 13.03
C ASP A 148 13.88 -1.85 11.90
N ALA A 149 15.10 -2.40 11.75
CA ALA A 149 16.00 -2.02 10.67
C ALA A 149 15.45 -2.33 9.26
N LEU A 150 14.64 -3.38 9.10
CA LEU A 150 13.97 -3.73 7.84
C LEU A 150 12.68 -2.92 7.64
N LEU A 151 11.90 -2.73 8.70
CA LEU A 151 10.69 -1.90 8.71
C LEU A 151 10.99 -0.45 8.27
N GLU A 152 12.14 0.06 8.69
CA GLU A 152 12.60 1.42 8.41
C GLU A 152 12.61 1.75 6.90
N ASP A 153 12.84 0.78 6.00
CA ASP A 153 12.76 1.03 4.54
C ASP A 153 11.36 1.41 4.06
N TYR A 154 10.32 1.05 4.81
CA TYR A 154 8.92 1.23 4.40
C TYR A 154 8.18 2.25 5.26
N GLU A 155 8.47 2.29 6.56
CA GLU A 155 7.85 3.21 7.51
C GLU A 155 8.93 3.89 8.39
N PRO A 156 9.65 4.88 7.84
CA PRO A 156 10.76 5.53 8.53
C PRO A 156 10.35 6.12 9.88
N GLY A 157 11.12 5.83 10.93
CA GLY A 157 10.89 6.35 12.28
C GLY A 157 9.85 5.58 13.10
N SER A 158 9.25 4.52 12.55
CA SER A 158 8.39 3.59 13.29
C SER A 158 9.16 2.40 13.85
N THR A 159 8.63 1.79 14.91
CA THR A 159 9.20 0.57 15.52
C THR A 159 8.15 -0.53 15.60
N ALA A 160 8.61 -1.78 15.58
CA ALA A 160 7.77 -2.95 15.80
C ALA A 160 7.06 -2.89 17.16
N ALA A 161 7.67 -2.29 18.17
CA ALA A 161 7.04 -2.12 19.48
C ALA A 161 5.81 -1.19 19.42
N GLN A 162 5.91 -0.05 18.72
CA GLN A 162 4.79 0.87 18.53
C GLN A 162 3.66 0.20 17.73
N ILE A 163 4.01 -0.45 16.60
CA ILE A 163 3.05 -1.16 15.74
C ILE A 163 2.36 -2.30 16.51
N ALA A 164 3.12 -3.09 17.27
CA ALA A 164 2.57 -4.17 18.09
C ALA A 164 1.59 -3.64 19.15
N SER A 165 1.83 -2.46 19.73
CA SER A 165 0.90 -1.83 20.67
C SER A 165 -0.42 -1.47 20.00
N ILE A 166 -0.37 -0.88 18.79
CA ILE A 166 -1.56 -0.55 18.00
C ILE A 166 -2.34 -1.83 17.66
N PHE A 167 -1.65 -2.85 17.14
CA PHE A 167 -2.29 -4.11 16.74
C PHE A 167 -2.88 -4.87 17.92
N SER A 168 -2.24 -4.82 19.09
CA SER A 168 -2.78 -5.43 20.32
C SER A 168 -4.08 -4.78 20.78
N ALA A 169 -4.26 -3.48 20.55
CA ALA A 169 -5.49 -2.77 20.86
C ALA A 169 -6.60 -3.06 19.82
N MET A 170 -6.25 -3.20 18.54
CA MET A 170 -7.21 -3.45 17.46
C MET A 170 -7.73 -4.88 17.44
N ARG A 171 -6.86 -5.88 17.57
CA ARG A 171 -7.16 -7.28 17.25
C ARG A 171 -8.40 -7.81 17.99
N PRO A 172 -8.57 -7.65 19.32
CA PRO A 172 -9.74 -8.20 20.02
C PRO A 172 -11.06 -7.60 19.52
N ARG A 173 -11.09 -6.29 19.24
CA ARG A 173 -12.29 -5.58 18.75
C ARG A 173 -12.63 -5.98 17.32
N LEU A 174 -11.63 -6.14 16.46
CA LEU A 174 -11.85 -6.61 15.08
C LEU A 174 -12.32 -8.06 15.01
N VAL A 175 -11.75 -8.96 15.83
CA VAL A 175 -12.23 -10.35 15.93
C VAL A 175 -13.68 -10.38 16.42
N GLN A 176 -14.01 -9.60 17.46
CA GLN A 176 -15.38 -9.50 17.96
C GLN A 176 -16.34 -8.97 16.89
N LEU A 177 -16.03 -7.83 16.26
CA LEU A 177 -16.86 -7.25 15.21
C LEU A 177 -17.05 -8.21 14.03
N ARG A 178 -15.98 -8.91 13.63
CA ARG A 178 -16.06 -9.95 12.60
C ARG A 178 -17.04 -11.04 13.01
N ASP A 179 -16.91 -11.58 14.22
CA ASP A 179 -17.75 -12.68 14.69
C ASP A 179 -19.22 -12.26 14.80
N ASP A 180 -19.49 -11.03 15.24
CA ASP A 180 -20.84 -10.46 15.31
C ASP A 180 -21.45 -10.30 13.90
N VAL A 181 -20.70 -9.72 12.96
CA VAL A 181 -21.11 -9.54 11.55
C VAL A 181 -21.37 -10.88 10.85
N MET A 182 -20.47 -11.85 11.03
CA MET A 182 -20.58 -13.18 10.42
C MET A 182 -21.71 -14.02 11.06
N GLY A 183 -22.04 -13.75 12.32
CA GLY A 183 -23.13 -14.40 13.06
C GLY A 183 -24.47 -13.68 12.98
N ALA A 184 -24.55 -12.51 12.33
CA ALA A 184 -25.75 -11.69 12.29
C ALA A 184 -26.89 -12.37 11.50
N ASP A 185 -28.11 -12.27 12.03
CA ASP A 185 -29.33 -12.75 11.35
C ASP A 185 -29.61 -11.96 10.05
N HIS A 186 -29.27 -10.67 10.04
CA HIS A 186 -29.37 -9.82 8.85
C HIS A 186 -28.07 -9.86 8.07
N GLN A 187 -28.14 -10.32 6.82
CA GLN A 187 -27.01 -10.36 5.90
C GLN A 187 -27.30 -9.48 4.68
N PRO A 188 -26.39 -8.55 4.30
CA PRO A 188 -26.55 -7.73 3.11
C PRO A 188 -26.72 -8.55 1.83
N PRO A 189 -27.52 -8.07 0.87
CA PRO A 189 -27.67 -8.75 -0.42
C PRO A 189 -26.34 -8.77 -1.17
N GLN A 190 -26.09 -9.85 -1.91
CA GLN A 190 -24.96 -9.94 -2.81
C GLN A 190 -25.34 -9.37 -4.18
N LEU A 191 -24.49 -8.50 -4.73
CA LEU A 191 -24.59 -8.09 -6.13
C LEU A 191 -24.29 -9.32 -7.00
N ASP A 192 -25.21 -9.66 -7.91
CA ASP A 192 -25.07 -10.79 -8.82
C ASP A 192 -25.40 -10.35 -10.25
N GLY A 193 -24.66 -10.89 -11.22
CA GLY A 193 -24.80 -10.53 -12.61
C GLY A 193 -23.53 -10.71 -13.43
N GLN A 194 -23.61 -10.27 -14.68
CA GLN A 194 -22.47 -10.17 -15.58
C GLN A 194 -22.34 -8.72 -16.02
N PHE A 195 -21.18 -8.14 -15.77
CA PHE A 195 -20.89 -6.73 -15.95
C PHE A 195 -19.84 -6.62 -17.07
N PRO A 196 -20.24 -6.23 -18.29
CA PRO A 196 -19.33 -6.23 -19.44
C PRO A 196 -18.05 -5.41 -19.18
N PRO A 197 -16.86 -5.92 -19.54
CA PRO A 197 -15.59 -5.25 -19.28
C PRO A 197 -15.51 -3.79 -19.69
N GLU A 198 -15.98 -3.47 -20.90
CA GLU A 198 -15.95 -2.09 -21.41
C GLU A 198 -16.83 -1.14 -20.58
N THR A 199 -17.96 -1.64 -20.07
CA THR A 199 -18.85 -0.86 -19.21
C THR A 199 -18.23 -0.62 -17.84
N GLN A 200 -17.60 -1.64 -17.24
CA GLN A 200 -16.83 -1.47 -16.01
C GLN A 200 -15.72 -0.41 -16.19
N MET A 201 -14.96 -0.47 -17.29
CA MET A 201 -13.90 0.51 -17.56
C MET A 201 -14.43 1.94 -17.74
N ARG A 202 -15.61 2.12 -18.35
CA ARG A 202 -16.25 3.45 -18.43
C ARG A 202 -16.65 3.97 -17.04
N LEU A 203 -17.24 3.11 -16.21
CA LEU A 203 -17.60 3.47 -14.82
C LEU A 203 -16.36 3.74 -13.96
N ALA A 204 -15.30 2.96 -14.12
CA ALA A 204 -14.02 3.18 -13.44
C ALA A 204 -13.44 4.56 -13.79
N ARG A 205 -13.48 4.97 -15.06
CA ARG A 205 -13.09 6.33 -15.48
C ARG A 205 -13.95 7.42 -14.84
N GLN A 206 -15.26 7.16 -14.68
CA GLN A 206 -16.16 8.10 -13.98
C GLN A 206 -15.81 8.19 -12.49
N CYS A 207 -15.49 7.06 -11.84
CA CYS A 207 -15.04 7.04 -10.44
C CYS A 207 -13.71 7.80 -10.29
N ALA A 208 -12.70 7.52 -11.13
CA ALA A 208 -11.44 8.26 -11.12
C ALA A 208 -11.65 9.78 -11.27
N THR A 209 -12.56 10.19 -12.16
CA THR A 209 -12.90 11.60 -12.35
C THR A 209 -13.63 12.20 -11.14
N ALA A 210 -14.54 11.44 -10.51
CA ALA A 210 -15.23 11.85 -9.29
C ALA A 210 -14.25 12.07 -8.12
N PHE A 211 -13.11 11.36 -8.13
CA PHE A 211 -12.00 11.50 -7.19
C PHE A 211 -10.90 12.46 -7.68
N GLY A 212 -11.19 13.33 -8.65
CA GLY A 212 -10.28 14.41 -9.04
C GLY A 212 -9.03 13.97 -9.80
N TYR A 213 -8.99 12.75 -10.36
CA TYR A 213 -7.82 12.26 -11.09
C TYR A 213 -7.50 13.16 -12.29
N ASP A 214 -6.28 13.69 -12.34
CA ASP A 214 -5.82 14.58 -13.42
C ASP A 214 -5.40 13.80 -14.66
N TRP A 215 -6.35 13.62 -15.58
CA TRP A 215 -6.12 12.94 -16.87
C TRP A 215 -5.10 13.62 -17.78
N SER A 216 -4.68 14.87 -17.51
CA SER A 216 -3.61 15.52 -18.27
C SER A 216 -2.21 15.13 -17.77
N ARG A 217 -2.11 14.65 -16.53
CA ARG A 217 -0.88 14.22 -15.85
C ARG A 217 -0.90 12.74 -15.46
N GLY A 218 -1.79 11.96 -16.09
CA GLY A 218 -1.97 10.56 -15.78
C GLY A 218 -2.75 9.79 -16.84
N ARG A 219 -2.79 8.48 -16.69
CA ARG A 219 -3.59 7.55 -17.52
C ARG A 219 -4.04 6.34 -16.71
N MET A 220 -4.98 5.58 -17.27
CA MET A 220 -5.49 4.35 -16.67
C MET A 220 -5.41 3.19 -17.66
N ASP A 221 -4.84 2.07 -17.22
CA ASP A 221 -4.63 0.84 -18.00
C ASP A 221 -5.06 -0.42 -17.25
N LEU A 222 -4.99 -1.56 -17.93
CA LEU A 222 -5.22 -2.87 -17.32
C LEU A 222 -3.89 -3.49 -16.88
N ALA A 223 -3.88 -4.09 -15.71
CA ALA A 223 -2.80 -4.92 -15.19
C ALA A 223 -3.37 -6.17 -14.51
N VAL A 224 -2.53 -7.19 -14.29
CA VAL A 224 -2.94 -8.40 -13.55
C VAL A 224 -3.22 -8.06 -12.08
N HIS A 225 -2.33 -7.27 -11.49
CA HIS A 225 -2.45 -6.70 -10.16
C HIS A 225 -2.55 -5.18 -10.33
N PRO A 226 -3.63 -4.53 -9.86
CA PRO A 226 -3.72 -3.08 -9.83
C PRO A 226 -2.56 -2.48 -9.03
N PHE A 227 -2.04 -1.37 -9.55
CA PHE A 227 -1.00 -0.56 -8.94
C PHE A 227 -1.03 0.84 -9.55
N SER A 228 -0.37 1.77 -8.88
CA SER A 228 -0.07 3.11 -9.32
C SER A 228 1.43 3.33 -9.39
N SER A 229 1.88 4.17 -10.32
CA SER A 229 3.30 4.42 -10.54
C SER A 229 3.51 5.79 -11.15
N GLY A 230 4.57 6.48 -10.70
CA GLY A 230 4.97 7.78 -11.21
C GLY A 230 4.94 8.87 -10.13
N ARG A 231 5.17 10.12 -10.55
CA ARG A 231 5.31 11.32 -9.70
C ARG A 231 4.87 12.57 -10.43
N TRP A 232 4.48 13.61 -9.68
CA TRP A 232 4.44 15.01 -10.10
C TRP A 232 3.59 15.31 -11.34
N GLN A 233 4.13 15.07 -12.55
CA GLN A 233 3.47 15.34 -13.83
C GLN A 233 3.10 14.10 -14.63
N ASP A 234 3.52 12.90 -14.22
CA ASP A 234 3.12 11.64 -14.83
C ASP A 234 2.95 10.62 -13.71
N SER A 235 1.73 10.50 -13.19
CA SER A 235 1.33 9.46 -12.25
C SER A 235 0.19 8.65 -12.86
N ARG A 236 0.40 7.34 -12.97
CA ARG A 236 -0.45 6.42 -13.73
C ARG A 236 -1.09 5.45 -12.77
N VAL A 237 -2.29 5.01 -13.12
CA VAL A 237 -3.03 3.99 -12.37
C VAL A 237 -3.33 2.81 -13.28
N THR A 238 -3.47 1.64 -12.69
CA THR A 238 -3.98 0.45 -13.38
C THR A 238 -5.17 -0.10 -12.63
N THR A 239 -5.97 -0.90 -13.31
CA THR A 239 -7.07 -1.65 -12.69
C THR A 239 -7.17 -3.03 -13.31
N ARG A 240 -8.05 -3.86 -12.77
CA ARG A 240 -8.38 -5.18 -13.32
C ARG A 240 -9.88 -5.32 -13.45
N VAL A 241 -10.31 -6.11 -14.43
CA VAL A 241 -11.73 -6.34 -14.69
C VAL A 241 -12.07 -7.79 -14.39
N VAL A 242 -13.13 -7.98 -13.61
CA VAL A 242 -13.73 -9.29 -13.36
C VAL A 242 -15.20 -9.22 -13.79
N PRO A 243 -15.63 -9.91 -14.85
CA PRO A 243 -17.00 -9.78 -15.37
C PRO A 243 -18.10 -10.10 -14.34
N SER A 244 -17.84 -11.00 -13.40
CA SER A 244 -18.78 -11.36 -12.32
C SER A 244 -18.68 -10.48 -11.09
N ASP A 245 -17.69 -9.60 -11.00
CA ASP A 245 -17.46 -8.75 -9.84
C ASP A 245 -16.94 -7.36 -10.27
N PRO A 246 -17.85 -6.40 -10.46
CA PRO A 246 -17.46 -5.06 -10.91
C PRO A 246 -16.76 -4.26 -9.81
N PHE A 247 -16.94 -4.61 -8.54
CA PHE A 247 -16.30 -3.92 -7.42
C PHE A 247 -14.78 -4.08 -7.46
N ASN A 248 -14.29 -5.22 -7.96
CA ASN A 248 -12.88 -5.43 -8.25
C ASN A 248 -12.29 -4.33 -9.15
N CYS A 249 -13.00 -3.90 -10.20
CA CYS A 249 -12.52 -2.84 -11.08
C CYS A 249 -12.67 -1.45 -10.46
N LEU A 250 -13.86 -1.16 -9.93
CA LEU A 250 -14.22 0.17 -9.45
C LEU A 250 -13.40 0.57 -8.21
N TYR A 251 -13.31 -0.31 -7.21
CA TYR A 251 -12.59 0.00 -5.97
C TYR A 251 -11.08 -0.09 -6.14
N SER A 252 -10.56 -0.98 -7.01
CA SER A 252 -9.14 -0.91 -7.38
C SER A 252 -8.81 0.43 -8.04
N THR A 253 -9.68 0.93 -8.93
CA THR A 253 -9.46 2.25 -9.53
C THR A 253 -9.48 3.37 -8.50
N ILE A 254 -10.45 3.39 -7.58
CA ILE A 254 -10.51 4.43 -6.53
C ILE A 254 -9.27 4.35 -5.62
N HIS A 255 -8.86 3.13 -5.25
CA HIS A 255 -7.66 2.87 -4.44
C HIS A 255 -6.41 3.44 -5.11
N GLU A 256 -6.14 3.05 -6.36
CA GLU A 256 -4.96 3.52 -7.10
C GLU A 256 -5.00 5.02 -7.42
N VAL A 257 -6.20 5.60 -7.60
CA VAL A 257 -6.36 7.05 -7.73
C VAL A 257 -6.02 7.77 -6.42
N GLY A 258 -6.35 7.20 -5.26
CA GLY A 258 -5.95 7.77 -3.97
C GLY A 258 -4.43 7.85 -3.80
N HIS A 259 -3.72 6.78 -4.18
CA HIS A 259 -2.26 6.77 -4.29
C HIS A 259 -1.75 7.82 -5.29
N SER A 260 -2.28 7.82 -6.51
CA SER A 260 -1.84 8.76 -7.55
C SER A 260 -2.11 10.22 -7.18
N ASN A 261 -3.20 10.52 -6.49
CA ASN A 261 -3.53 11.87 -6.06
C ASN A 261 -2.52 12.38 -5.03
N TYR A 262 -1.99 11.51 -4.17
CA TYR A 262 -0.89 11.89 -3.28
C TYR A 262 0.30 12.37 -4.12
N GLU A 263 0.78 11.55 -5.06
CA GLU A 263 1.96 11.87 -5.87
C GLU A 263 1.77 13.07 -6.81
N LEU A 264 0.54 13.32 -7.29
CA LEU A 264 0.20 14.48 -8.11
C LEU A 264 -0.04 15.77 -7.29
N GLY A 265 -0.33 15.61 -6.00
CA GLY A 265 -0.65 16.68 -5.05
C GLY A 265 0.56 17.26 -4.32
N ILE A 266 1.74 16.63 -4.44
CA ILE A 266 3.01 17.15 -3.91
C ILE A 266 3.37 18.47 -4.58
N ASP A 267 3.88 19.43 -3.80
CA ASP A 267 4.26 20.75 -4.32
C ASP A 267 5.30 20.63 -5.44
N SER A 268 5.13 21.43 -6.50
CA SER A 268 6.04 21.44 -7.63
C SER A 268 7.44 21.93 -7.27
N ASP A 269 7.59 22.67 -6.18
CA ASP A 269 8.89 23.12 -5.68
C ASP A 269 9.76 21.94 -5.23
N HIS A 270 9.16 20.79 -4.90
CA HIS A 270 9.87 19.56 -4.55
C HIS A 270 10.14 18.64 -5.76
N ALA A 271 9.85 19.07 -6.99
CA ALA A 271 10.05 18.24 -8.18
C ALA A 271 11.53 17.85 -8.35
N PHE A 272 11.77 16.55 -8.51
CA PHE A 272 13.12 15.96 -8.59
C PHE A 272 14.01 16.27 -7.37
N THR A 273 13.43 16.44 -6.19
CA THR A 273 14.17 16.39 -4.92
C THR A 273 13.78 15.12 -4.15
N VAL A 274 14.50 14.80 -3.08
CA VAL A 274 14.12 13.70 -2.15
C VAL A 274 12.82 13.99 -1.40
N LEU A 275 12.33 15.24 -1.44
CA LEU A 275 11.03 15.61 -0.86
C LEU A 275 9.87 15.33 -1.80
N GLY A 276 10.14 15.18 -3.11
CA GLY A 276 9.15 15.01 -4.17
C GLY A 276 8.46 13.64 -4.22
N ARG A 277 8.27 13.01 -3.05
CA ARG A 277 7.69 11.67 -2.86
C ARG A 277 6.85 11.59 -1.60
N GLY A 278 5.88 10.68 -1.59
CA GLY A 278 5.17 10.34 -0.37
C GLY A 278 6.11 9.86 0.74
N VAL A 279 5.83 10.29 1.98
CA VAL A 279 6.76 10.16 3.11
C VAL A 279 7.00 8.73 3.58
N SER A 280 6.01 7.85 3.45
CA SER A 280 6.11 6.44 3.83
C SER A 280 5.06 5.59 3.12
N VAL A 281 5.24 4.27 3.13
CA VAL A 281 4.25 3.34 2.57
C VAL A 281 2.94 3.41 3.36
N GLY A 282 3.00 3.56 4.68
CA GLY A 282 1.80 3.68 5.51
C GLY A 282 1.00 4.95 5.20
N VAL A 283 1.67 6.11 5.06
CA VAL A 283 0.98 7.34 4.65
C VAL A 283 0.45 7.21 3.24
N HIS A 284 1.20 6.60 2.31
CA HIS A 284 0.75 6.39 0.94
C HIS A 284 -0.49 5.49 0.87
N GLU A 285 -0.52 4.40 1.63
CA GLU A 285 -1.69 3.51 1.79
C GLU A 285 -2.86 4.21 2.48
N SER A 286 -2.60 5.15 3.40
CA SER A 286 -3.70 5.90 4.00
C SER A 286 -4.49 6.72 2.97
N GLN A 287 -3.83 7.18 1.91
CA GLN A 287 -4.46 7.95 0.83
C GLN A 287 -5.30 7.06 -0.09
N SER A 288 -4.81 5.85 -0.40
CA SER A 288 -5.60 4.88 -1.17
C SER A 288 -6.80 4.38 -0.37
N ARG A 289 -6.61 4.05 0.91
CA ARG A 289 -7.66 3.53 1.79
C ARG A 289 -8.73 4.56 2.12
N ILE A 290 -8.35 5.81 2.43
CA ILE A 290 -9.36 6.84 2.69
C ILE A 290 -10.24 7.10 1.47
N ALA A 291 -9.64 7.10 0.27
CA ALA A 291 -10.36 7.22 -0.99
C ALA A 291 -11.27 6.02 -1.25
N GLU A 292 -10.72 4.81 -1.18
CA GLU A 292 -11.45 3.56 -1.44
C GLU A 292 -12.61 3.38 -0.46
N ASN A 293 -12.35 3.50 0.84
CA ASN A 293 -13.20 2.99 1.90
C ASN A 293 -14.03 4.08 2.57
N GLN A 294 -13.39 5.01 3.28
CA GLN A 294 -14.10 6.04 4.05
C GLN A 294 -14.89 7.02 3.17
N ILE A 295 -14.46 7.20 1.91
CA ILE A 295 -15.14 8.01 0.91
C ILE A 295 -15.89 7.11 -0.08
N GLY A 296 -15.21 6.24 -0.82
CA GLY A 296 -15.79 5.46 -1.93
C GLY A 296 -16.78 4.36 -1.52
N ARG A 297 -16.65 3.80 -0.32
CA ARG A 297 -17.62 2.85 0.26
C ARG A 297 -18.55 3.50 1.28
N SER A 298 -18.59 4.84 1.34
CA SER A 298 -19.53 5.57 2.20
C SER A 298 -20.94 5.53 1.64
N ARG A 299 -21.95 5.59 2.53
CA ARG A 299 -23.38 5.62 2.14
C ARG A 299 -23.66 6.72 1.10
N ALA A 300 -23.07 7.90 1.28
CA ALA A 300 -23.26 9.05 0.39
C ALA A 300 -22.70 8.81 -1.03
N PHE A 301 -21.48 8.27 -1.16
CA PHE A 301 -20.91 8.02 -2.48
C PHE A 301 -21.57 6.81 -3.17
N THR A 302 -21.93 5.77 -2.40
CA THR A 302 -22.61 4.60 -2.96
C THR A 302 -24.00 4.92 -3.50
N GLU A 303 -24.68 5.95 -3.00
CA GLU A 303 -25.92 6.46 -3.60
C GLU A 303 -25.70 6.91 -5.04
N TRP A 304 -24.69 7.74 -5.27
CA TRP A 304 -24.31 8.16 -6.63
C TRP A 304 -23.89 6.96 -7.49
N LEU A 305 -23.06 6.08 -6.94
CA LEU A 305 -22.54 4.92 -7.67
C LEU A 305 -23.66 3.94 -8.07
N PHE A 306 -24.62 3.72 -7.19
CA PHE A 306 -25.81 2.90 -7.45
C PHE A 306 -26.56 3.39 -8.69
N HIS A 307 -26.81 4.69 -8.79
CA HIS A 307 -27.49 5.28 -9.95
C HIS A 307 -26.65 5.12 -11.22
N ARG A 308 -25.33 5.37 -11.15
CA ARG A 308 -24.43 5.17 -12.30
C ARG A 308 -24.38 3.73 -12.78
N MET A 309 -24.32 2.77 -11.85
CA MET A 309 -24.29 1.35 -12.18
C MET A 309 -25.63 0.88 -12.73
N SER A 310 -26.75 1.27 -12.10
CA SER A 310 -28.09 0.93 -12.58
C SER A 310 -28.32 1.44 -14.01
N ASP A 311 -27.93 2.68 -14.30
CA ASP A 311 -28.03 3.24 -15.65
C ASP A 311 -27.12 2.51 -16.65
N ALA A 312 -25.91 2.13 -16.23
CA ALA A 312 -24.92 1.52 -17.11
C ALA A 312 -25.17 0.04 -17.44
N PHE A 313 -25.93 -0.66 -16.59
CA PHE A 313 -26.20 -2.10 -16.69
C PHE A 313 -27.68 -2.43 -16.92
N ASP A 314 -28.51 -1.43 -17.22
CA ASP A 314 -29.96 -1.57 -17.43
C ASP A 314 -30.70 -2.18 -16.21
N GLY A 315 -30.28 -1.76 -15.02
CA GLY A 315 -30.74 -2.26 -13.73
C GLY A 315 -29.76 -3.21 -13.04
N LEU A 316 -29.94 -3.38 -11.73
CA LEU A 316 -29.19 -4.32 -10.89
C LEU A 316 -30.17 -5.29 -10.23
N ASN A 317 -29.67 -6.38 -9.64
CA ASN A 317 -30.48 -7.26 -8.78
C ASN A 317 -30.75 -6.65 -7.38
N ILE A 318 -30.27 -5.43 -7.15
CA ILE A 318 -30.43 -4.65 -5.93
C ILE A 318 -31.27 -3.43 -6.31
N ASP A 319 -32.38 -3.21 -5.60
CA ASP A 319 -33.43 -2.29 -6.05
C ASP A 319 -33.29 -0.85 -5.51
N ASP A 320 -32.43 -0.63 -4.51
CA ASP A 320 -32.30 0.66 -3.85
C ASP A 320 -30.86 1.00 -3.39
N PRO A 321 -30.54 2.32 -3.23
CA PRO A 321 -29.22 2.77 -2.81
C PRO A 321 -28.72 2.23 -1.47
N ASP A 322 -29.60 2.04 -0.48
CA ASP A 322 -29.21 1.61 0.87
C ASP A 322 -28.83 0.14 0.88
N SER A 323 -29.59 -0.70 0.16
CA SER A 323 -29.24 -2.11 -0.08
C SER A 323 -27.95 -2.25 -0.88
N PHE A 324 -27.69 -1.33 -1.82
CA PHE A 324 -26.43 -1.31 -2.58
C PHE A 324 -25.24 -0.91 -1.71
N TYR A 325 -25.40 0.11 -0.85
CA TYR A 325 -24.42 0.47 0.17
C TYR A 325 -24.06 -0.72 1.06
N ALA A 326 -25.07 -1.46 1.54
CA ALA A 326 -24.85 -2.66 2.34
C ALA A 326 -24.11 -3.75 1.55
N SER A 327 -24.45 -3.94 0.26
CA SER A 327 -23.83 -4.93 -0.62
C SER A 327 -22.35 -4.65 -0.92
N VAL A 328 -22.01 -3.39 -1.19
CA VAL A 328 -20.62 -2.91 -1.38
C VAL A 328 -19.75 -3.20 -0.16
N ASN A 329 -20.35 -3.20 1.02
CA ASN A 329 -19.70 -3.38 2.32
C ASN A 329 -19.96 -4.77 2.92
N ARG A 330 -20.30 -5.74 2.06
CA ARG A 330 -20.53 -7.11 2.50
C ARG A 330 -19.21 -7.74 2.98
N VAL A 331 -19.27 -8.40 4.13
CA VAL A 331 -18.21 -9.19 4.76
C VAL A 331 -18.47 -10.63 4.38
N ALA A 332 -17.45 -11.33 3.92
CA ALA A 332 -17.56 -12.70 3.48
C ALA A 332 -16.51 -13.57 4.18
N PRO A 333 -16.77 -14.87 4.36
CA PRO A 333 -15.71 -15.79 4.72
C PRO A 333 -14.73 -15.86 3.55
N GLY A 334 -13.46 -15.58 3.80
CA GLY A 334 -12.44 -15.59 2.76
C GLY A 334 -11.06 -15.88 3.34
N TYR A 335 -10.17 -16.37 2.47
CA TYR A 335 -8.78 -16.60 2.82
C TYR A 335 -7.86 -15.48 2.33
N ILE A 336 -8.28 -14.78 1.28
CA ILE A 336 -7.40 -13.94 0.47
C ILE A 336 -7.40 -12.50 0.98
N ARG A 337 -6.25 -12.05 1.49
CA ARG A 337 -6.02 -10.71 2.05
C ARG A 337 -6.38 -9.60 1.07
N THR A 338 -5.97 -9.71 -0.20
CA THR A 338 -6.25 -8.67 -1.21
C THR A 338 -7.71 -8.60 -1.62
N GLU A 339 -8.52 -9.61 -1.26
CA GLU A 339 -9.96 -9.69 -1.53
C GLU A 339 -10.80 -9.56 -0.25
N SER A 340 -10.12 -9.30 0.88
CA SER A 340 -10.74 -9.17 2.19
C SER A 340 -11.49 -7.85 2.32
N ASP A 341 -12.60 -7.88 3.05
CA ASP A 341 -13.34 -6.69 3.47
C ASP A 341 -12.59 -5.86 4.53
N GLU A 342 -13.11 -4.66 4.83
CA GLU A 342 -12.50 -3.71 5.77
C GLU A 342 -12.37 -4.23 7.21
N VAL A 343 -13.21 -5.16 7.64
CA VAL A 343 -13.20 -5.72 9.01
C VAL A 343 -12.08 -6.75 9.13
N GLN A 344 -11.98 -7.65 8.15
CA GLN A 344 -11.04 -8.77 8.17
C GLN A 344 -9.62 -8.39 7.70
N TYR A 345 -9.48 -7.37 6.85
CA TYR A 345 -8.21 -7.06 6.17
C TYR A 345 -7.05 -6.85 7.15
N ASN A 346 -7.29 -6.08 8.21
CA ASN A 346 -6.27 -5.77 9.21
C ASN A 346 -5.82 -7.03 9.98
N LEU A 347 -6.70 -8.02 10.20
CA LEU A 347 -6.33 -9.27 10.86
C LEU A 347 -5.31 -10.06 10.02
N HIS A 348 -5.44 -10.05 8.68
CA HIS A 348 -4.48 -10.70 7.79
C HIS A 348 -3.08 -10.08 7.91
N ILE A 349 -3.02 -8.75 8.04
CA ILE A 349 -1.77 -8.01 8.22
C ILE A 349 -1.15 -8.31 9.58
N MET A 350 -1.93 -8.24 10.65
CA MET A 350 -1.40 -8.46 11.99
C MET A 350 -0.91 -9.90 12.19
N MET A 351 -1.52 -10.89 11.51
CA MET A 351 -0.99 -12.26 11.48
C MET A 351 0.39 -12.31 10.81
N ARG A 352 0.55 -11.71 9.63
CA ARG A 352 1.82 -11.67 8.90
C ARG A 352 2.90 -10.96 9.71
N PHE A 353 2.57 -9.81 10.31
CA PHE A 353 3.47 -9.06 11.17
C PHE A 353 4.01 -9.91 12.34
N ASP A 354 3.14 -10.65 13.03
CA ASP A 354 3.57 -11.52 14.13
C ASP A 354 4.53 -12.62 13.63
N LEU A 355 4.20 -13.27 12.51
CA LEU A 355 5.02 -14.32 11.90
C LEU A 355 6.36 -13.77 11.40
N GLU A 356 6.38 -12.62 10.72
CA GLU A 356 7.62 -12.01 10.22
C GLU A 356 8.59 -11.67 11.35
N ARG A 357 8.09 -11.15 12.48
CA ARG A 357 8.94 -10.85 13.63
C ARG A 357 9.58 -12.11 14.19
N ASP A 358 8.83 -13.20 14.29
CA ASP A 358 9.38 -14.47 14.76
C ASP A 358 10.35 -15.09 13.74
N LEU A 359 10.08 -14.94 12.44
CA LEU A 359 11.00 -15.34 11.37
C LEU A 359 12.30 -14.52 11.41
N ILE A 360 12.26 -13.20 11.45
CA ILE A 360 13.47 -12.36 11.44
C ILE A 360 14.29 -12.55 12.72
N THR A 361 13.64 -12.68 13.88
CA THR A 361 14.35 -12.92 15.16
C THR A 361 14.84 -14.35 15.34
N GLY A 362 14.48 -15.28 14.45
CA GLY A 362 14.87 -16.69 14.53
C GLY A 362 14.09 -17.51 15.56
N ARG A 363 12.97 -16.99 16.08
CA ARG A 363 12.04 -17.74 16.96
C ARG A 363 11.16 -18.72 16.18
N LEU A 364 10.94 -18.47 14.89
CA LEU A 364 10.22 -19.35 13.96
C LEU A 364 11.17 -19.77 12.84
N ALA A 365 11.24 -21.08 12.58
CA ALA A 365 11.94 -21.65 11.43
C ALA A 365 11.01 -21.65 10.20
N ALA A 366 11.58 -21.66 8.99
CA ALA A 366 10.78 -21.64 7.77
C ALA A 366 9.91 -22.90 7.65
N GLU A 367 10.43 -24.03 8.10
CA GLU A 367 9.79 -25.34 8.04
C GLU A 367 8.51 -25.43 8.89
N ASP A 368 8.44 -24.65 9.97
CA ASP A 368 7.29 -24.60 10.87
C ASP A 368 6.25 -23.53 10.44
N LEU A 369 6.52 -22.77 9.39
CA LEU A 369 5.74 -21.59 9.01
C LEU A 369 4.31 -21.93 8.57
N GLU A 370 4.12 -23.04 7.85
CA GLU A 370 2.79 -23.47 7.41
C GLU A 370 1.88 -23.80 8.60
N GLU A 371 2.40 -24.54 9.58
CA GLU A 371 1.65 -24.85 10.80
C GLU A 371 1.35 -23.58 11.61
N ALA A 372 2.34 -22.72 11.80
CA ALA A 372 2.18 -21.45 12.52
C ALA A 372 1.13 -20.54 11.84
N TRP A 373 1.16 -20.46 10.51
CA TRP A 373 0.15 -19.75 9.73
C TRP A 373 -1.24 -20.32 9.95
N ASN A 374 -1.42 -21.63 9.75
CA ASN A 374 -2.73 -22.29 9.85
C ASN A 374 -3.32 -22.16 11.26
N ALA A 375 -2.48 -22.30 12.30
CA ALA A 375 -2.88 -22.12 13.68
C ALA A 375 -3.32 -20.67 13.97
N ARG A 376 -2.63 -19.68 13.41
CA ARG A 376 -3.00 -18.27 13.60
C ARG A 376 -4.24 -17.90 12.81
N PHE A 377 -4.36 -18.38 11.58
CA PHE A 377 -5.52 -18.15 10.74
C PHE A 377 -6.80 -18.69 11.40
N LEU A 378 -6.75 -19.92 11.93
CA LEU A 378 -7.88 -20.48 12.66
C LEU A 378 -8.27 -19.63 13.88
N ARG A 379 -7.30 -19.07 14.60
CA ARG A 379 -7.56 -18.24 15.79
C ARG A 379 -8.20 -16.91 15.46
N ASP A 380 -7.69 -16.21 14.44
CA ASP A 380 -8.14 -14.86 14.10
C ASP A 380 -9.40 -14.86 13.21
N PHE A 381 -9.62 -15.92 12.41
CA PHE A 381 -10.71 -16.02 11.43
C PHE A 381 -11.71 -17.14 11.72
N GLY A 382 -11.49 -17.98 12.73
CA GLY A 382 -12.41 -19.06 13.09
C GLY A 382 -12.57 -20.17 12.04
N MET A 383 -11.72 -20.20 11.00
CA MET A 383 -11.78 -21.17 9.91
C MET A 383 -10.41 -21.79 9.63
N ALA A 384 -10.39 -23.08 9.31
CA ALA A 384 -9.16 -23.78 8.94
C ALA A 384 -8.78 -23.47 7.49
N VAL A 385 -7.50 -23.24 7.22
CA VAL A 385 -6.97 -23.13 5.86
C VAL A 385 -7.12 -24.49 5.17
N ASP A 386 -7.68 -24.49 3.96
CA ASP A 386 -8.02 -25.69 3.20
C ASP A 386 -6.92 -26.12 2.22
N ARG A 387 -6.07 -25.19 1.77
CA ARG A 387 -4.92 -25.46 0.88
C ARG A 387 -3.83 -24.39 1.01
N PRO A 388 -2.57 -24.72 0.70
CA PRO A 388 -1.44 -23.79 0.77
C PRO A 388 -1.60 -22.46 0.04
N SER A 389 -2.22 -22.44 -1.14
CA SER A 389 -2.45 -21.22 -1.93
C SER A 389 -3.47 -20.26 -1.30
N ASN A 390 -4.32 -20.77 -0.40
CA ASN A 390 -5.18 -20.00 0.50
C ASN A 390 -4.46 -19.68 1.83
N GLY A 391 -3.37 -20.40 2.13
CA GLY A 391 -2.53 -20.27 3.31
C GLY A 391 -1.22 -19.51 3.09
N VAL A 392 -0.11 -20.10 3.53
CA VAL A 392 1.23 -19.51 3.52
C VAL A 392 1.73 -19.10 2.12
N LEU A 393 1.28 -19.76 1.05
CA LEU A 393 1.68 -19.44 -0.33
C LEU A 393 0.82 -18.35 -0.98
N GLN A 394 -0.11 -17.77 -0.24
CA GLN A 394 -1.07 -16.79 -0.79
C GLN A 394 -0.39 -15.53 -1.36
N ASP A 395 0.61 -15.01 -0.66
CA ASP A 395 1.25 -13.73 -0.96
C ASP A 395 2.70 -13.90 -1.45
N VAL A 396 3.07 -13.09 -2.44
CA VAL A 396 4.41 -13.13 -3.06
C VAL A 396 5.52 -12.50 -2.20
N HIS A 397 5.17 -11.59 -1.28
CA HIS A 397 6.09 -10.68 -0.57
C HIS A 397 7.34 -11.36 0.01
N TRP A 398 7.19 -12.47 0.73
CA TRP A 398 8.34 -13.18 1.32
C TRP A 398 9.23 -13.87 0.28
N SER A 399 8.69 -14.28 -0.87
CA SER A 399 9.46 -14.84 -1.98
C SER A 399 10.35 -13.81 -2.67
N VAL A 400 10.02 -12.52 -2.53
CA VAL A 400 10.78 -11.39 -3.05
C VAL A 400 11.49 -10.59 -1.95
N GLY A 401 11.58 -11.14 -0.73
CA GLY A 401 12.36 -10.57 0.37
C GLY A 401 11.76 -9.32 1.05
N MET A 402 10.47 -9.05 0.86
CA MET A 402 9.77 -7.93 1.50
C MET A 402 9.34 -8.30 2.92
N PHE A 403 10.22 -8.04 3.91
CA PHE A 403 9.95 -8.21 5.34
C PHE A 403 9.92 -6.85 6.02
N GLY A 404 8.97 -6.61 6.93
CA GLY A 404 8.70 -5.28 7.47
C GLY A 404 7.72 -4.46 6.62
N TYR A 405 7.30 -5.00 5.46
CA TYR A 405 6.41 -4.32 4.51
C TYR A 405 4.94 -4.41 4.91
N PHE A 406 4.43 -5.61 5.23
CA PHE A 406 3.01 -5.80 5.55
C PHE A 406 2.42 -4.86 6.61
N PRO A 407 3.08 -4.56 7.75
CA PRO A 407 2.46 -3.72 8.78
C PRO A 407 2.07 -2.33 8.27
N THR A 408 2.73 -1.83 7.22
CA THR A 408 2.41 -0.52 6.62
C THR A 408 0.99 -0.48 6.06
N TYR A 409 0.44 -1.61 5.59
CA TYR A 409 -0.94 -1.67 5.12
C TYR A 409 -1.97 -1.39 6.22
N ALA A 410 -1.79 -1.99 7.40
CA ALA A 410 -2.67 -1.75 8.54
C ALA A 410 -2.43 -0.38 9.19
N LEU A 411 -1.17 0.11 9.19
CA LEU A 411 -0.89 1.49 9.57
C LEU A 411 -1.60 2.49 8.66
N GLY A 412 -1.63 2.24 7.35
CA GLY A 412 -2.37 3.05 6.38
C GLY A 412 -3.86 3.14 6.73
N ASN A 413 -4.50 2.04 7.10
CA ASN A 413 -5.89 2.06 7.59
C ASN A 413 -6.04 2.88 8.88
N VAL A 414 -5.09 2.79 9.82
CA VAL A 414 -5.13 3.56 11.07
C VAL A 414 -5.01 5.06 10.79
N TYR A 415 -4.04 5.45 9.97
CA TYR A 415 -3.87 6.84 9.53
C TYR A 415 -5.12 7.33 8.78
N ALA A 416 -5.69 6.54 7.87
CA ALA A 416 -6.92 6.87 7.15
C ALA A 416 -8.09 7.13 8.11
N GLY A 417 -8.21 6.34 9.18
CA GLY A 417 -9.20 6.58 10.24
C GLY A 417 -9.00 7.92 10.95
N CYS A 418 -7.76 8.24 11.35
CA CYS A 418 -7.40 9.52 11.97
C CYS A 418 -7.74 10.71 11.05
N LEU A 419 -7.32 10.63 9.78
CA LEU A 419 -7.56 11.65 8.78
C LEU A 419 -9.04 11.81 8.46
N ASN A 420 -9.79 10.71 8.29
CA ASN A 420 -11.22 10.76 8.01
C ASN A 420 -12.00 11.49 9.12
N ARG A 421 -11.67 11.23 10.39
CA ARG A 421 -12.30 11.93 11.52
C ARG A 421 -12.07 13.45 11.45
N ALA A 422 -10.83 13.88 11.18
CA ALA A 422 -10.48 15.29 11.08
C ALA A 422 -11.10 15.95 9.83
N MET A 423 -11.02 15.29 8.69
CA MET A 423 -11.59 15.73 7.41
C MET A 423 -13.10 15.94 7.52
N ARG A 424 -13.84 14.98 8.12
CA ARG A 424 -15.29 15.11 8.31
C ARG A 424 -15.67 16.23 9.26
N ALA A 425 -14.85 16.51 10.28
CA ALA A 425 -15.06 17.66 11.15
C ALA A 425 -14.81 18.99 10.42
N ALA A 426 -13.84 19.04 9.50
CA ALA A 426 -13.53 20.23 8.71
C ALA A 426 -14.50 20.47 7.54
N LEU A 427 -15.12 19.40 7.02
CA LEU A 427 -16.01 19.42 5.86
C LEU A 427 -17.41 18.86 6.21
N PRO A 428 -18.23 19.61 6.96
CA PRO A 428 -19.56 19.12 7.40
C PRO A 428 -20.52 18.82 6.24
N ASP A 429 -20.31 19.45 5.07
CA ASP A 429 -21.14 19.27 3.87
C ASP A 429 -20.55 18.23 2.89
N LEU A 430 -19.53 17.46 3.28
CA LEU A 430 -18.84 16.52 2.38
C LEU A 430 -19.80 15.50 1.76
N ASP A 431 -20.68 14.89 2.55
CA ASP A 431 -21.61 13.87 2.07
C ASP A 431 -22.54 14.41 0.96
N GLU A 432 -22.87 15.71 0.99
CA GLU A 432 -23.69 16.34 -0.04
C GLU A 432 -22.93 16.47 -1.37
N ALA A 433 -21.62 16.67 -1.35
CA ALA A 433 -20.78 16.58 -2.55
C ALA A 433 -20.65 15.13 -3.05
N LEU A 434 -20.45 14.18 -2.14
CA LEU A 434 -20.31 12.76 -2.49
C LEU A 434 -21.56 12.18 -3.15
N ARG A 435 -22.78 12.58 -2.74
CA ARG A 435 -24.03 12.19 -3.42
C ARG A 435 -24.12 12.66 -4.87
N ARG A 436 -23.34 13.66 -5.26
CA ARG A 436 -23.25 14.14 -6.65
C ARG A 436 -22.08 13.51 -7.41
N GLY A 437 -21.30 12.65 -6.77
CA GLY A 437 -20.08 12.06 -7.31
C GLY A 437 -18.95 13.08 -7.42
N ASP A 438 -18.83 13.95 -6.41
CA ASP A 438 -17.77 14.94 -6.32
C ASP A 438 -17.02 14.80 -4.99
N ALA A 439 -15.86 14.13 -5.04
CA ALA A 439 -14.95 14.01 -3.91
C ALA A 439 -13.87 15.10 -3.88
N THR A 440 -13.94 16.10 -4.78
CA THR A 440 -12.97 17.21 -4.85
C THR A 440 -12.76 17.89 -3.50
N PRO A 441 -13.78 18.18 -2.67
CA PRO A 441 -13.56 18.79 -1.36
C PRO A 441 -12.66 17.95 -0.44
N ALA A 442 -12.82 16.62 -0.45
CA ALA A 442 -11.99 15.71 0.33
C ALA A 442 -10.57 15.62 -0.24
N VAL A 443 -10.43 15.51 -1.57
CA VAL A 443 -9.14 15.45 -2.24
C VAL A 443 -8.33 16.73 -1.99
N GLU A 444 -8.95 17.91 -2.07
CA GLU A 444 -8.30 19.17 -1.78
C GLU A 444 -7.91 19.32 -0.30
N TRP A 445 -8.74 18.83 0.62
CA TRP A 445 -8.36 18.80 2.03
C TRP A 445 -7.13 17.91 2.26
N LEU A 446 -7.08 16.72 1.65
CA LEU A 446 -5.91 15.85 1.73
C LEU A 446 -4.69 16.49 1.04
N ARG A 447 -4.89 17.21 -0.07
CA ARG A 447 -3.83 17.93 -0.77
C ARG A 447 -3.16 18.96 0.13
N GLU A 448 -3.96 19.79 0.81
CA GLU A 448 -3.46 20.86 1.65
C GLU A 448 -2.89 20.38 2.99
N ASN A 449 -3.39 19.28 3.56
CA ASN A 449 -2.96 18.82 4.89
C ASN A 449 -1.92 17.68 4.83
N ILE A 450 -1.81 16.98 3.70
CA ILE A 450 -0.93 15.82 3.53
C ILE A 450 -0.07 15.95 2.27
N HIS A 451 -0.71 16.04 1.09
CA HIS A 451 0.01 15.74 -0.17
C HIS A 451 1.10 16.75 -0.47
N ARG A 452 0.81 18.04 -0.34
CA ARG A 452 1.73 19.14 -0.70
C ARG A 452 3.11 19.01 -0.05
N HIS A 453 3.20 18.40 1.13
CA HIS A 453 4.42 18.31 1.91
C HIS A 453 5.41 17.25 1.41
N GLY A 454 4.98 16.31 0.57
CA GLY A 454 5.82 15.20 0.15
C GLY A 454 6.46 14.49 1.36
N SER A 455 7.79 14.44 1.39
CA SER A 455 8.58 13.85 2.49
C SER A 455 9.18 14.85 3.48
N LEU A 456 8.76 16.13 3.41
CA LEU A 456 9.26 17.21 4.26
C LEU A 456 9.02 16.92 5.74
N ILE A 457 7.81 16.49 6.09
CA ILE A 457 7.39 16.25 7.47
C ILE A 457 7.40 14.72 7.72
N PRO A 458 8.04 14.22 8.79
CA PRO A 458 8.02 12.79 9.13
C PRO A 458 6.61 12.22 9.27
N ALA A 459 6.41 10.96 8.88
CA ALA A 459 5.09 10.34 8.75
C ALA A 459 4.20 10.45 10.01
N PRO A 460 4.65 10.11 11.23
CA PRO A 460 3.81 10.26 12.42
C PRO A 460 3.41 11.72 12.66
N THR A 461 4.37 12.65 12.58
CA THR A 461 4.14 14.08 12.78
C THR A 461 3.14 14.63 11.77
N LEU A 462 3.28 14.29 10.48
CA LEU A 462 2.38 14.73 9.42
C LEU A 462 0.94 14.32 9.70
N ILE A 463 0.72 13.06 10.10
CA ILE A 463 -0.62 12.57 10.43
C ILE A 463 -1.16 13.23 11.71
N GLU A 464 -0.31 13.44 12.73
CA GLU A 464 -0.72 14.08 13.98
C GLU A 464 -1.13 15.54 13.78
N GLU A 465 -0.38 16.29 12.96
CA GLU A 465 -0.70 17.67 12.59
C GLU A 465 -1.99 17.76 11.79
N ALA A 466 -2.12 16.96 10.72
CA ALA A 466 -3.30 16.96 9.85
C ALA A 466 -4.57 16.49 10.58
N SER A 467 -4.43 15.54 11.52
CA SER A 467 -5.56 15.02 12.29
C SER A 467 -5.82 15.77 13.61
N ASN A 468 -4.96 16.72 13.96
CA ASN A 468 -4.96 17.47 15.22
C ASN A 468 -5.07 16.54 16.45
N GLY A 469 -4.27 15.47 16.47
CA GLY A 469 -4.27 14.49 17.56
C GLY A 469 -3.30 13.34 17.35
N VAL A 470 -3.01 12.61 18.44
CA VAL A 470 -2.08 11.47 18.41
C VAL A 470 -2.63 10.35 17.53
N VAL A 471 -1.73 9.69 16.78
CA VAL A 471 -2.06 8.48 16.03
C VAL A 471 -2.50 7.37 16.99
N THR A 472 -3.75 6.94 16.83
CA THR A 472 -4.33 5.83 17.62
C THR A 472 -5.26 5.01 16.73
N PRO A 473 -5.51 3.73 17.04
CA PRO A 473 -6.47 2.93 16.28
C PRO A 473 -7.94 3.32 16.51
N GLU A 474 -8.23 4.15 17.53
CA GLU A 474 -9.60 4.44 17.95
C GLU A 474 -10.47 5.01 16.82
N PRO A 475 -10.06 6.02 16.03
CA PRO A 475 -10.89 6.57 14.97
C PRO A 475 -11.27 5.54 13.91
N LEU A 476 -10.37 4.61 13.59
CA LEU A 476 -10.66 3.51 12.67
C LEU A 476 -11.64 2.51 13.29
N LEU A 477 -11.41 2.11 14.54
CA LEU A 477 -12.27 1.13 15.23
C LEU A 477 -13.69 1.66 15.42
N SER A 478 -13.84 2.91 15.88
CA SER A 478 -15.17 3.54 15.99
C SER A 478 -15.88 3.60 14.64
N TYR A 479 -15.17 3.97 13.57
CA TYR A 479 -15.72 4.00 12.21
C TYR A 479 -16.22 2.63 11.76
N LEU A 480 -15.40 1.57 11.93
CA LEU A 480 -15.79 0.21 11.54
C LEU A 480 -16.97 -0.29 12.38
N GLU A 481 -16.91 -0.12 13.70
CA GLU A 481 -17.99 -0.58 14.58
C GLU A 481 -19.32 0.13 14.29
N GLU A 482 -19.33 1.46 14.13
CA GLU A 482 -20.54 2.23 13.78
C GLU A 482 -21.09 1.77 12.43
N LYS A 483 -20.23 1.72 11.40
CA LYS A 483 -20.60 1.37 10.04
C LYS A 483 -21.19 -0.04 9.95
N PHE A 484 -20.48 -1.03 10.49
CA PHE A 484 -20.87 -2.43 10.34
C PHE A 484 -21.99 -2.83 11.31
N SER A 485 -22.13 -2.17 12.47
CA SER A 485 -23.32 -2.36 13.33
C SER A 485 -24.60 -1.86 12.64
N ASP A 486 -24.53 -0.71 11.95
CA ASP A 486 -25.66 -0.20 11.15
C ASP A 486 -26.02 -1.17 10.01
N ILE A 487 -25.03 -1.59 9.21
CA ILE A 487 -25.25 -2.47 8.05
C ILE A 487 -25.80 -3.84 8.45
N TYR A 488 -25.29 -4.45 9.53
CA TYR A 488 -25.66 -5.81 9.94
C TYR A 488 -26.74 -5.86 11.04
N SER A 489 -27.25 -4.71 11.47
CA SER A 489 -28.28 -4.60 12.52
C SER A 489 -27.89 -5.32 13.83
N LEU A 490 -26.66 -5.06 14.30
CA LEU A 490 -26.07 -5.69 15.50
C LEU A 490 -26.63 -5.15 16.82
#